data_AF-W1WD22-F1
#
_entry.id   AF-W1WD22-F1
#
_cell.length_a   1.000
_cell.length_b   1.000
_cell.length_c   1.000
_cell.angle_alpha   90.00
_cell.angle_beta   90.00
_cell.angle_gamma   90.00
#
_symmetry.space_group_name_H-M   'P 1'
#
loop_
_entity.id
_entity.type
_entity.pdbx_description
1 polymer ?
#
loop_
_entity_poly.entity_id
_entity_poly.type
_entity_poly.pdbx_seq_one_letter_code
_entity_poly.pdbx_strand_id
1 'polypeptide(L)'
;ALDNLPGEYVLSSSFGIQAAVSLHLVNQIHPDIPVILTDTGYLFPETYRFIDELTDKLKLNLKVYRATESAAWQEARYGKLWEQGVEGIEKYNDINKVEPMNRALKELNAQTWFAGLRREQSGSRANLPVLAIQRGVFKVLPIIDWDNRTIYQYLQKHGLKYHPLW
;
A
#
# COMPACT_ATOMS: atom_id res chain seq x y z
N ALA A 1 -5.12 8.01 -17.00
CA ALA A 1 -5.75 7.98 -15.66
C ALA A 1 -5.88 9.39 -15.12
N LEU A 2 -4.78 10.11 -14.93
CA LEU A 2 -4.81 11.51 -14.47
C LEU A 2 -5.69 12.42 -15.33
N ASP A 3 -5.66 12.28 -16.66
CA ASP A 3 -6.48 13.15 -17.52
C ASP A 3 -7.96 12.74 -17.62
N ASN A 4 -8.35 11.58 -17.08
CA ASN A 4 -9.67 10.97 -17.37
C ASN A 4 -10.45 10.54 -16.13
N LEU A 5 -9.83 10.46 -14.96
CA LEU A 5 -10.47 10.04 -13.71
C LEU A 5 -10.59 11.24 -12.76
N PRO A 6 -11.67 11.33 -11.97
CA PRO A 6 -11.98 12.50 -11.18
C PRO A 6 -11.23 12.56 -9.84
N GLY A 7 -11.34 13.73 -9.22
CA GLY A 7 -11.07 14.03 -7.82
C GLY A 7 -9.62 13.79 -7.38
N GLU A 8 -9.43 13.69 -6.06
CA GLU A 8 -8.09 13.55 -5.49
C GLU A 8 -7.50 12.18 -5.80
N TYR A 9 -6.23 12.20 -6.22
CA TYR A 9 -5.43 11.02 -6.50
C TYR A 9 -4.64 10.62 -5.26
N VAL A 10 -4.71 9.35 -4.88
CA VAL A 10 -3.90 8.80 -3.78
C VAL A 10 -3.17 7.54 -4.25
N LEU A 11 -2.01 7.29 -3.67
CA LEU A 11 -1.24 6.07 -3.86
C LEU A 11 -1.22 5.30 -2.55
N SER A 12 -1.52 4.00 -2.55
CA SER A 12 -1.28 3.17 -1.35
C SER A 12 -0.08 2.25 -1.56
N SER A 13 0.72 2.07 -0.51
CA SER A 13 1.82 1.10 -0.51
C SER A 13 1.90 0.36 0.81
N SER A 14 2.16 -0.95 0.76
CA SER A 14 2.49 -1.75 1.94
C SER A 14 3.99 -1.76 2.25
N PHE A 15 4.81 -1.04 1.47
CA PHE A 15 6.27 -0.98 1.60
C PHE A 15 6.96 -2.36 1.61
N GLY A 16 6.37 -3.35 0.93
CA GLY A 16 6.95 -4.68 0.76
C GLY A 16 8.08 -4.71 -0.26
N ILE A 17 8.53 -5.92 -0.59
CA ILE A 17 9.67 -6.24 -1.46
C ILE A 17 9.89 -5.28 -2.64
N GLN A 18 8.83 -4.98 -3.39
CA GLN A 18 8.90 -4.28 -4.68
C GLN A 18 8.27 -2.88 -4.63
N ALA A 19 7.94 -2.38 -3.43
CA ALA A 19 7.17 -1.15 -3.26
C ALA A 19 7.82 0.08 -3.93
N ALA A 20 9.16 0.13 -3.92
CA ALA A 20 9.95 1.21 -4.50
C ALA A 20 9.58 1.51 -5.97
N VAL A 21 9.18 0.50 -6.76
CA VAL A 21 8.80 0.68 -8.16
C VAL A 21 7.55 1.56 -8.28
N SER A 22 6.45 1.16 -7.66
CA SER A 22 5.18 1.90 -7.75
C SER A 22 5.27 3.28 -7.10
N LEU A 23 6.01 3.39 -5.99
CA LEU A 23 6.24 4.65 -5.29
C LEU A 23 7.00 5.63 -6.18
N HIS A 24 8.14 5.22 -6.73
CA HIS A 24 8.94 6.05 -7.61
C HIS A 24 8.17 6.43 -8.88
N LEU A 25 7.56 5.44 -9.55
CA LEU A 25 6.85 5.65 -10.83
C LEU A 25 5.73 6.68 -10.69
N VAL A 26 4.85 6.51 -9.72
CA VAL A 26 3.68 7.36 -9.57
C VAL A 26 4.07 8.73 -9.02
N ASN A 27 4.98 8.81 -8.04
CA ASN A 27 5.44 10.09 -7.50
C ASN A 27 6.24 10.93 -8.50
N GLN A 28 6.94 10.31 -9.44
CA GLN A 28 7.62 11.04 -10.52
C GLN A 28 6.62 11.70 -11.48
N ILE A 29 5.48 11.05 -11.72
CA ILE A 29 4.44 11.56 -12.64
C ILE A 29 3.54 12.58 -11.94
N HIS A 30 3.18 12.32 -10.68
CA HIS A 30 2.39 13.21 -9.85
C HIS A 30 3.14 13.48 -8.53
N PRO A 31 4.05 14.47 -8.53
CA PRO A 31 4.78 14.87 -7.33
C PRO A 31 3.84 15.20 -6.18
N ASP A 32 4.31 14.95 -4.95
CA ASP A 32 3.59 15.18 -3.70
C ASP A 32 2.22 14.46 -3.59
N ILE A 33 1.96 13.45 -4.42
CA ILE A 33 0.76 12.61 -4.31
C ILE A 33 0.69 12.00 -2.89
N PRO A 34 -0.46 12.05 -2.19
CA PRO A 34 -0.61 11.40 -0.90
C PRO A 34 -0.32 9.90 -0.98
N VAL A 35 0.69 9.45 -0.21
CA VAL A 35 1.07 8.05 -0.12
C VAL A 35 0.52 7.45 1.17
N ILE A 36 -0.56 6.68 1.06
CA ILE A 36 -1.21 6.01 2.19
C ILE A 36 -0.40 4.78 2.59
N LEU A 37 0.03 4.77 3.86
CA LEU A 37 0.55 3.61 4.57
C LEU A 37 -0.45 3.22 5.66
N THR A 38 -0.90 1.97 5.64
CA THR A 38 -1.65 1.38 6.76
C THR A 38 -0.68 0.67 7.71
N ASP A 39 -0.30 1.33 8.79
CA ASP A 39 0.57 0.79 9.84
C ASP A 39 -0.27 -0.03 10.83
N THR A 40 -0.03 -1.35 10.85
CA THR A 40 -0.74 -2.25 11.76
C THR A 40 -0.16 -2.25 13.17
N GLY A 41 0.97 -1.57 13.40
CA GLY A 41 1.73 -1.62 14.66
C GLY A 41 2.58 -2.88 14.83
N TYR A 42 2.63 -3.75 13.81
CA TYR A 42 3.38 -5.02 13.81
C TYR A 42 4.18 -5.21 12.51
N LEU A 43 4.55 -4.14 11.81
CA LEU A 43 5.44 -4.26 10.65
C LEU A 43 6.85 -4.66 11.11
N PHE A 44 7.63 -5.26 10.22
CA PHE A 44 9.02 -5.57 10.54
C PHE A 44 9.81 -4.28 10.83
N PRO A 45 10.76 -4.31 11.77
CA PRO A 45 11.65 -3.17 12.01
C PRO A 45 12.37 -2.69 10.73
N GLU A 46 12.76 -3.62 9.87
CA GLU A 46 13.34 -3.34 8.55
C GLU A 46 12.37 -2.60 7.64
N THR A 47 11.08 -2.90 7.72
CA THR A 47 10.05 -2.23 6.93
C THR A 47 9.88 -0.78 7.39
N TYR A 48 9.91 -0.49 8.69
CA TYR A 48 9.89 0.91 9.16
C TYR A 48 11.11 1.69 8.66
N ARG A 49 12.32 1.14 8.81
CA ARG A 49 13.54 1.78 8.28
C ARG A 49 13.48 1.98 6.77
N PHE A 50 12.90 1.04 6.04
CA PHE A 50 12.72 1.13 4.59
C PHE A 50 11.66 2.17 4.19
N ILE A 51 10.59 2.32 4.97
CA ILE A 51 9.62 3.41 4.82
C ILE A 51 10.34 4.75 4.97
N ASP A 52 11.13 4.93 6.03
CA ASP A 52 11.87 6.17 6.29
C ASP A 52 12.86 6.47 5.16
N GLU A 53 13.66 5.47 4.73
CA GLU A 53 14.61 5.60 3.62
C GLU A 53 13.92 6.02 2.32
N LEU A 54 12.85 5.32 1.93
CA LEU A 54 12.14 5.62 0.69
C LEU A 54 11.40 6.96 0.76
N THR A 55 10.86 7.31 1.92
CA THR A 55 10.16 8.59 2.11
C THR A 55 11.11 9.75 1.94
N ASP A 56 12.31 9.69 2.53
CA ASP A 56 13.32 10.74 2.34
C ASP A 56 13.88 10.74 0.91
N LYS A 57 14.25 9.57 0.39
CA LYS A 57 14.88 9.43 -0.94
C LYS A 57 13.96 9.86 -2.07
N LEU A 58 12.68 9.50 -2.00
CA LEU A 58 11.69 9.78 -3.03
C LEU A 58 10.85 11.04 -2.74
N LYS A 59 11.08 11.69 -1.59
CA LYS A 59 10.30 12.85 -1.11
C LYS A 59 8.80 12.59 -1.13
N LEU A 60 8.39 11.50 -0.48
CA LEU A 60 6.99 11.08 -0.48
C LEU A 60 6.15 11.93 0.49
N ASN A 61 4.96 12.34 0.05
CA ASN A 61 3.93 12.89 0.93
C ASN A 61 3.24 11.75 1.71
N LEU A 62 3.96 11.17 2.67
CA LEU A 62 3.52 10.00 3.41
C LEU A 62 2.36 10.33 4.37
N LYS A 63 1.28 9.55 4.27
CA LYS A 63 0.10 9.60 5.14
C LYS A 63 -0.02 8.29 5.90
N VAL A 64 0.38 8.30 7.17
CA VAL A 64 0.34 7.12 8.03
C VAL A 64 -1.03 7.01 8.70
N TYR A 65 -1.72 5.92 8.43
CA TYR A 65 -2.98 5.55 9.06
C TYR A 65 -2.79 4.28 9.88
N ARG A 66 -3.33 4.27 11.08
CA ARG A 66 -3.31 3.15 12.02
C ARG A 66 -4.70 2.94 12.59
N ALA A 67 -4.90 1.79 13.24
CA ALA A 67 -6.09 1.54 14.04
C ALA A 67 -6.29 2.62 15.11
N THR A 68 -7.55 2.81 15.52
CA THR A 68 -7.92 3.78 16.57
C THR A 68 -7.23 3.49 17.89
N GLU A 69 -7.14 2.20 18.25
CA GLU A 69 -6.42 1.70 19.41
C GLU A 69 -5.04 1.11 19.05
N SER A 70 -4.09 1.22 19.98
CA SER A 70 -2.73 0.68 19.82
C SER A 70 -2.72 -0.85 19.85
N ALA A 71 -1.64 -1.43 19.31
CA ALA A 71 -1.36 -2.87 19.37
C ALA A 71 -1.54 -3.46 20.77
N ALA A 72 -0.92 -2.84 21.78
CA ALA A 72 -1.03 -3.27 23.18
C ALA A 72 -2.48 -3.24 23.72
N TRP A 73 -3.26 -2.23 23.30
CA TRP A 73 -4.67 -2.13 23.68
C TRP A 73 -5.49 -3.24 23.02
N GLN A 74 -5.27 -3.50 21.72
CA GLN A 74 -5.96 -4.57 21.00
C GLN A 74 -5.67 -5.94 21.64
N GLU A 75 -4.40 -6.23 21.97
CA GLU A 75 -4.04 -7.47 22.66
C GLU A 75 -4.70 -7.56 24.04
N ALA A 76 -4.76 -6.46 24.80
CA ALA A 76 -5.43 -6.44 26.11
C ALA A 76 -6.94 -6.68 26.02
N ARG A 77 -7.61 -6.20 24.95
CA ARG A 77 -9.07 -6.33 24.79
C ARG A 77 -9.50 -7.63 24.15
N TYR A 78 -8.75 -8.10 23.17
CA TYR A 78 -9.17 -9.17 22.29
C TYR A 78 -8.20 -10.35 22.28
N GLY A 79 -7.06 -10.26 22.97
CA GLY A 79 -5.96 -11.19 22.82
C GLY A 79 -5.29 -11.07 21.45
N LYS A 80 -4.46 -12.06 21.12
CA LYS A 80 -3.80 -12.15 19.82
C LYS A 80 -4.76 -12.66 18.77
N LEU A 81 -5.46 -11.75 18.10
CA LEU A 81 -6.50 -12.08 17.11
C LEU A 81 -6.00 -12.99 15.98
N TRP A 82 -4.72 -12.92 15.61
CA TRP A 82 -4.13 -13.79 14.59
C TRP A 82 -3.98 -15.27 15.03
N GLU A 83 -4.14 -15.57 16.32
CA GLU A 83 -4.12 -16.93 16.88
C GLU A 83 -5.54 -17.52 17.02
N GLN A 84 -6.57 -16.78 16.63
CA GLN A 84 -8.00 -17.12 16.85
C GLN A 84 -8.70 -17.61 15.58
N GLY A 85 -7.95 -18.24 14.67
CA GLY A 85 -8.48 -18.76 13.42
C GLY A 85 -8.92 -17.67 12.42
N VAL A 86 -9.76 -18.06 11.46
CA VAL A 86 -10.14 -17.21 10.33
C VAL A 86 -10.90 -15.97 10.79
N GLU A 87 -11.89 -16.11 11.67
CA GLU A 87 -12.67 -14.98 12.18
C GLU A 87 -11.80 -13.96 12.95
N GLY A 88 -10.82 -14.44 13.72
CA GLY A 88 -9.84 -13.59 14.38
C GLY A 88 -8.98 -12.79 13.40
N ILE A 89 -8.48 -13.45 12.34
CA ILE A 89 -7.70 -12.80 11.28
C ILE A 89 -8.55 -11.79 10.50
N GLU A 90 -9.82 -12.10 10.21
CA GLU A 90 -10.75 -11.18 9.56
C GLU A 90 -10.95 -9.94 10.41
N LYS A 91 -11.23 -10.09 11.71
CA LYS A 91 -11.37 -8.98 12.65
C LYS A 91 -10.08 -8.16 12.78
N TYR A 92 -8.92 -8.81 12.85
CA TYR A 92 -7.63 -8.12 12.88
C TYR A 92 -7.41 -7.28 11.63
N ASN A 93 -7.68 -7.85 10.45
CA ASN A 93 -7.55 -7.13 9.17
C ASN A 93 -8.57 -6.00 9.07
N ASP A 94 -9.77 -6.17 9.60
CA ASP A 94 -10.78 -5.13 9.60
C ASP A 94 -10.30 -3.89 10.38
N ILE A 95 -9.88 -4.10 11.63
CA ILE A 95 -9.42 -3.03 12.53
C ILE A 95 -8.12 -2.38 12.04
N ASN A 96 -7.16 -3.17 11.55
CA ASN A 96 -5.80 -2.68 11.29
C ASN A 96 -5.52 -2.33 9.82
N LYS A 97 -6.39 -2.70 8.88
CA LYS A 97 -6.17 -2.44 7.45
C LYS A 97 -7.40 -1.90 6.73
N VAL A 98 -8.57 -2.52 6.92
CA VAL A 98 -9.78 -2.15 6.18
C VAL A 98 -10.33 -0.82 6.68
N GLU A 99 -10.54 -0.67 7.98
CA GLU A 99 -11.01 0.59 8.59
C GLU A 99 -10.02 1.73 8.31
N PRO A 100 -8.71 1.60 8.58
CA PRO A 100 -7.77 2.70 8.35
C PRO A 100 -7.69 3.12 6.88
N MET A 101 -7.76 2.18 5.94
CA MET A 101 -7.79 2.50 4.51
C MET A 101 -9.09 3.22 4.10
N ASN A 102 -10.25 2.74 4.58
CA ASN A 102 -11.53 3.39 4.31
C ASN A 102 -11.56 4.83 4.83
N ARG A 103 -11.03 5.03 6.03
CA ARG A 103 -10.89 6.35 6.66
C ARG A 103 -9.92 7.23 5.88
N ALA A 104 -8.77 6.71 5.47
CA ALA A 104 -7.81 7.44 4.64
C ALA A 104 -8.40 7.94 3.32
N LEU A 105 -9.13 7.09 2.60
CA LEU A 105 -9.79 7.46 1.35
C LEU A 105 -10.80 8.60 1.57
N LYS A 106 -11.55 8.57 2.67
CA LYS A 106 -12.52 9.63 3.00
C LYS A 106 -11.84 10.92 3.42
N GLU A 107 -10.90 10.88 4.36
CA GLU A 107 -10.20 12.06 4.89
C GLU A 107 -9.40 12.79 3.81
N LEU A 108 -8.84 12.05 2.84
CA LEU A 108 -8.13 12.60 1.69
C LEU A 108 -9.04 12.94 0.50
N ASN A 109 -10.37 12.79 0.64
CA ASN A 109 -11.35 13.00 -0.43
C ASN A 109 -11.02 12.27 -1.74
N ALA A 110 -10.41 11.09 -1.62
CA ALA A 110 -9.92 10.32 -2.75
C ALA A 110 -11.07 9.90 -3.66
N GLN A 111 -10.89 10.07 -4.96
CA GLN A 111 -11.77 9.49 -5.99
C GLN A 111 -11.01 8.54 -6.91
N THR A 112 -9.68 8.65 -6.96
CA THR A 112 -8.81 7.77 -7.71
C THR A 112 -7.66 7.25 -6.82
N TRP A 113 -7.51 5.93 -6.78
CA TRP A 113 -6.59 5.21 -5.92
C TRP A 113 -5.64 4.34 -6.75
N PHE A 114 -4.36 4.66 -6.74
CA PHE A 114 -3.29 3.86 -7.32
C PHE A 114 -2.76 2.82 -6.33
N ALA A 115 -2.46 1.62 -6.81
CA ALA A 115 -1.80 0.58 -6.01
C ALA A 115 -0.81 -0.26 -6.84
N GLY A 116 0.30 -0.66 -6.22
CA GLY A 116 1.38 -1.46 -6.83
C GLY A 116 1.13 -2.97 -6.86
N LEU A 117 -0.08 -3.42 -7.20
CA LEU A 117 -0.38 -4.86 -7.31
C LEU A 117 0.09 -5.42 -8.65
N ARG A 118 0.49 -6.69 -8.66
CA ARG A 118 0.84 -7.45 -9.89
C ARG A 118 0.12 -8.80 -9.93
N ARG A 119 -0.19 -9.29 -11.12
CA ARG A 119 -0.84 -10.60 -11.34
C ARG A 119 0.02 -11.78 -10.88
N GLU A 120 1.34 -11.68 -11.04
CA GLU A 120 2.29 -12.74 -10.67
C GLU A 120 2.50 -12.90 -9.15
N GLN A 121 2.02 -11.98 -8.31
CA GLN A 121 2.29 -12.03 -6.87
C GLN A 121 1.52 -13.13 -6.13
N SER A 122 0.33 -13.50 -6.59
CA SER A 122 -0.49 -14.56 -5.99
C SER A 122 -1.60 -15.01 -6.93
N GLY A 123 -2.01 -16.28 -6.88
CA GLY A 123 -3.05 -16.83 -7.78
C GLY A 123 -4.38 -16.06 -7.80
N SER A 124 -4.81 -15.50 -6.66
CA SER A 124 -6.03 -14.69 -6.56
C SER A 124 -5.99 -13.36 -7.34
N ARG A 125 -4.81 -12.94 -7.83
CA ARG A 125 -4.62 -11.68 -8.55
C ARG A 125 -4.55 -11.83 -10.07
N ALA A 126 -4.54 -13.06 -10.59
CA ALA A 126 -4.29 -13.35 -12.01
C ALA A 126 -5.23 -12.60 -12.97
N ASN A 127 -6.49 -12.41 -12.58
CA ASN A 127 -7.53 -11.82 -13.42
C ASN A 127 -7.85 -10.36 -13.07
N LEU A 128 -7.04 -9.70 -12.24
CA LEU A 128 -7.31 -8.31 -11.87
C LEU A 128 -7.18 -7.38 -13.10
N PRO A 129 -8.18 -6.51 -13.35
CA PRO A 129 -8.09 -5.51 -14.41
C PRO A 129 -7.16 -4.36 -14.00
N VAL A 130 -6.71 -3.57 -14.98
CA VAL A 130 -5.93 -2.34 -14.74
C VAL A 130 -6.77 -1.31 -13.97
N LEU A 131 -8.06 -1.20 -14.31
CA LEU A 131 -9.01 -0.27 -13.70
C LEU A 131 -10.19 -1.06 -13.12
N ALA A 132 -10.55 -0.75 -11.89
CA ALA A 132 -11.76 -1.26 -11.22
C ALA A 132 -12.40 -0.16 -10.38
N ILE A 133 -13.59 -0.42 -9.85
CA ILE A 133 -14.17 0.37 -8.76
C ILE A 133 -14.09 -0.47 -7.49
N GLN A 134 -13.50 0.09 -6.44
CA GLN A 134 -13.43 -0.55 -5.12
C GLN A 134 -13.68 0.51 -4.05
N ARG A 135 -14.53 0.20 -3.06
CA ARG A 135 -14.84 1.14 -1.96
C ARG A 135 -15.40 2.49 -2.44
N GLY A 136 -16.09 2.50 -3.57
CA GLY A 136 -16.66 3.71 -4.17
C GLY A 136 -15.66 4.63 -4.88
N VAL A 137 -14.39 4.22 -5.03
CA VAL A 137 -13.36 4.97 -5.75
C VAL A 137 -12.81 4.16 -6.93
N PHE A 138 -12.27 4.86 -7.93
CA PHE A 138 -11.53 4.21 -9.01
C PHE A 138 -10.24 3.64 -8.48
N LYS A 139 -9.97 2.37 -8.72
CA LYS A 139 -8.72 1.71 -8.37
C LYS A 139 -7.92 1.40 -9.63
N VAL A 140 -6.71 1.94 -9.70
CA VAL A 140 -5.80 1.79 -10.83
C VAL A 140 -4.57 0.99 -10.42
N LEU A 141 -4.19 0.01 -11.24
CA LEU A 141 -3.05 -0.87 -11.02
C LEU A 141 -2.03 -0.69 -12.16
N PRO A 142 -1.13 0.30 -12.08
CA PRO A 142 -0.30 0.72 -13.23
C PRO A 142 0.73 -0.32 -13.70
N ILE A 143 1.10 -1.24 -12.81
CA ILE A 143 2.14 -2.26 -13.03
C ILE A 143 1.57 -3.68 -12.98
N ILE A 144 0.26 -3.83 -13.20
CA ILE A 144 -0.47 -5.09 -12.95
C ILE A 144 0.02 -6.27 -13.79
N ASP A 145 0.53 -5.98 -14.98
CA ASP A 145 1.06 -6.89 -15.99
C ASP A 145 2.59 -6.98 -15.99
N TRP A 146 3.28 -6.26 -15.09
CA TRP A 146 4.73 -6.33 -15.01
C TRP A 146 5.19 -7.65 -14.40
N ASP A 147 6.16 -8.29 -15.04
CA ASP A 147 6.82 -9.48 -14.53
C ASP A 147 7.97 -9.14 -13.58
N ASN A 148 8.53 -10.17 -12.91
CA ASN A 148 9.69 -9.98 -12.02
C ASN A 148 10.91 -9.39 -12.73
N ARG A 149 11.11 -9.70 -14.02
CA ARG A 149 12.23 -9.16 -14.82
C ARG A 149 12.09 -7.65 -15.02
N THR A 150 10.91 -7.18 -15.40
CA THR A 150 10.61 -5.76 -15.60
C THR A 150 10.78 -4.99 -14.30
N ILE A 151 10.33 -5.56 -13.17
CA ILE A 151 10.57 -4.99 -11.84
C ILE A 151 12.06 -4.84 -11.54
N TYR A 152 12.84 -5.91 -11.73
CA TYR A 152 14.28 -5.87 -11.48
C TYR A 152 14.98 -4.83 -12.36
N GLN A 153 14.66 -4.80 -13.66
CA GLN A 153 15.24 -3.85 -14.60
C GLN A 153 14.89 -2.40 -14.23
N TYR A 154 13.67 -2.15 -13.79
CA TYR A 154 13.26 -0.83 -13.31
C TYR A 154 14.05 -0.41 -12.08
N LEU A 155 14.20 -1.31 -11.09
CA LEU A 155 14.97 -1.02 -9.88
C LEU A 155 16.42 -0.67 -10.21
N GLN A 156 17.08 -1.45 -11.07
CA GLN A 156 18.45 -1.19 -11.51
C GLN A 156 18.56 0.15 -12.26
N LYS A 157 17.67 0.39 -13.22
CA LYS A 157 17.68 1.61 -14.05
C LYS A 157 17.55 2.88 -13.21
N HIS A 158 16.78 2.84 -12.14
CA HIS A 158 16.48 4.00 -11.30
C HIS A 158 17.28 4.05 -9.99
N GLY A 159 18.28 3.17 -9.82
CA GLY A 159 19.10 3.12 -8.60
C GLY A 159 18.27 2.84 -7.34
N LEU A 160 17.19 2.08 -7.48
CA LEU A 160 16.32 1.63 -6.40
C LEU A 160 16.73 0.24 -5.93
N LYS A 161 16.37 -0.11 -4.70
CA LYS A 161 16.68 -1.41 -4.09
C LYS A 161 15.39 -2.14 -3.76
N TYR A 162 15.48 -3.47 -3.69
CA TYR A 162 14.47 -4.29 -3.04
C TYR A 162 14.40 -3.97 -1.54
N HIS A 163 13.30 -4.38 -0.90
CA HIS A 163 13.19 -4.38 0.55
C HIS A 163 14.38 -5.15 1.19
N PRO A 164 14.92 -4.72 2.35
CA PRO A 164 16.08 -5.37 2.99
C PRO A 164 15.90 -6.84 3.41
N LEU A 165 14.65 -7.33 3.42
CA LEU A 165 14.29 -8.73 3.76
C LEU A 165 13.96 -9.58 2.51
N TRP A 166 14.31 -9.12 1.30
CA TRP A 166 14.30 -9.95 0.10
C TRP A 166 15.51 -10.87 0.08
#